data_AF-A0AA39UMQ2-F1
#
_entry.id   AF-A0AA39UMQ2-F1
#
_cell.length_a   1.000
_cell.length_b   1.000
_cell.length_c   1.000
_cell.angle_alpha   90.00
_cell.angle_beta   90.00
_cell.angle_gamma   90.00
#
_symmetry.space_group_name_H-M   'P 1'
#
loop_
_entity.id
_entity.type
_entity.pdbx_description
1 polymer ?
#
loop_
_entity_poly.entity_id
_entity_poly.type
_entity_poly.pdbx_seq_one_letter_code
_entity_poly.pdbx_strand_id
1 'polypeptide(L)'
;PVLRCLPGTHVQTINYLMSWIADCEDRVLWCSGLAGTGKSSLAGTLHDLLRLWSHVGPRPHLVAFFNCNQIAHSEYTKRLIMFIAHSLGMFDQHIGEAIAKALDTLPAAICMPASESHAQFRFLIQEPLETL
;
A
#
# COMPACT_ATOMS: atom_id res chain seq x y z
N PRO A 1 -7.90 -6.16 -15.49
CA PRO A 1 -7.22 -5.14 -16.34
C PRO A 1 -7.04 -3.82 -15.57
N VAL A 2 -5.80 -3.38 -15.36
CA VAL A 2 -5.51 -2.05 -14.79
C VAL A 2 -5.88 -1.02 -15.87
N LEU A 3 -6.84 -0.15 -15.58
CA LEU A 3 -7.17 0.97 -16.46
C LEU A 3 -6.01 1.97 -16.43
N ARG A 4 -5.69 2.55 -17.58
CA ARG A 4 -4.63 3.56 -17.72
C ARG A 4 -5.22 4.84 -18.29
N CYS A 5 -4.60 5.96 -17.97
CA CYS A 5 -4.87 7.21 -18.66
C CYS A 5 -4.52 7.03 -20.15
N LEU A 6 -5.26 7.72 -21.03
CA LEU A 6 -4.86 7.80 -22.42
C LEU A 6 -3.50 8.52 -22.50
N PRO A 7 -2.60 8.12 -23.41
CA PRO A 7 -1.34 8.83 -23.62
C PRO A 7 -1.55 10.33 -23.84
N GLY A 8 -0.77 11.16 -23.16
CA GLY A 8 -0.87 12.63 -23.26
C GLY A 8 -2.01 13.27 -22.44
N THR A 9 -2.79 12.49 -21.68
CA THR A 9 -3.82 13.02 -20.77
C THR A 9 -3.29 13.11 -19.32
N HIS A 10 -3.86 14.03 -18.53
CA HIS A 10 -3.51 14.21 -17.11
C HIS A 10 -2.02 14.45 -16.81
N VAL A 11 -1.23 14.88 -17.80
CA VAL A 11 0.23 15.01 -17.71
C VAL A 11 0.67 15.88 -16.53
N GLN A 12 0.02 17.03 -16.33
CA GLN A 12 0.33 17.92 -15.21
C GLN A 12 0.06 17.25 -13.86
N THR A 13 -1.05 16.54 -13.72
CA THR A 13 -1.41 15.80 -12.50
C THR A 13 -0.43 14.66 -12.23
N ILE A 14 -0.06 13.90 -13.27
CA ILE A 14 0.93 12.81 -13.16
C ILE A 14 2.28 13.36 -12.70
N ASN A 15 2.77 14.44 -13.32
CA ASN A 15 4.04 15.05 -12.95
C ASN A 15 4.02 15.56 -11.51
N TYR A 16 2.95 16.22 -11.09
CA TYR A 16 2.78 16.66 -9.71
C TYR A 16 2.85 15.49 -8.71
N LEU A 17 2.15 14.39 -8.99
CA LEU A 17 2.15 13.20 -8.13
C LEU A 17 3.51 12.51 -8.09
N MET A 18 4.20 12.42 -9.23
CA MET A 18 5.56 11.86 -9.28
C MET A 18 6.56 12.69 -8.49
N SER A 19 6.50 14.04 -8.61
CA SER A 19 7.33 14.93 -7.80
C SER A 19 7.03 14.79 -6.32
N TRP A 20 5.75 14.71 -5.94
CA TRP A 20 5.33 14.50 -4.55
C TRP A 20 5.85 13.16 -3.99
N ILE A 21 5.76 12.07 -4.75
CA ILE A 21 6.32 10.77 -4.34
C ILE A 21 7.85 10.83 -4.19
N ALA A 22 8.52 11.55 -5.09
CA ALA A 22 9.98 11.70 -5.07
C ALA A 22 10.49 12.49 -3.86
N ASP A 23 9.72 13.47 -3.39
CA ASP A 23 10.09 14.34 -2.28
C ASP A 23 10.16 13.58 -0.94
N CYS A 24 9.33 12.55 -0.75
CA CYS A 24 9.34 11.66 0.43
C CYS A 24 9.16 12.35 1.80
N GLU A 25 8.88 13.65 1.86
CA GLU A 25 8.66 14.38 3.12
C GLU A 25 7.20 14.34 3.60
N ASP A 26 6.26 14.34 2.64
CA ASP A 26 4.83 14.28 2.90
C ASP A 26 4.33 12.83 3.03
N ARG A 27 3.53 12.56 4.08
CA ARG A 27 3.08 11.18 4.39
C ARG A 27 1.80 10.77 3.67
N VAL A 28 0.92 11.72 3.34
CA VAL A 28 -0.41 11.43 2.77
C VAL A 28 -0.81 12.52 1.77
N LEU A 29 -1.14 12.11 0.54
CA LEU A 29 -1.74 12.97 -0.46
C LEU A 29 -3.13 12.47 -0.84
N TRP A 30 -4.09 13.40 -0.92
CA TRP A 30 -5.48 13.09 -1.20
C TRP A 30 -5.88 13.51 -2.63
N CYS A 31 -6.10 12.53 -3.51
CA CYS A 31 -6.65 12.76 -4.85
C CYS A 31 -8.18 12.61 -4.87
N SER A 32 -8.92 13.71 -4.86
CA SER A 32 -10.39 13.71 -4.97
C SER A 32 -10.88 14.12 -6.36
N GLY A 33 -12.12 13.76 -6.69
CA GLY A 33 -12.77 14.13 -7.95
C GLY A 33 -14.08 13.36 -8.17
N LEU A 34 -14.92 13.83 -9.09
CA LEU A 34 -16.22 13.23 -9.39
C LEU A 34 -16.09 11.75 -9.81
N ALA A 35 -17.12 10.94 -9.55
CA ALA A 35 -17.15 9.56 -10.06
C ALA A 35 -16.99 9.56 -11.59
N GLY A 36 -16.22 8.59 -12.12
CA GLY A 36 -15.97 8.48 -13.56
C GLY A 36 -14.86 9.38 -14.12
N THR A 37 -14.22 10.26 -13.33
CA THR A 37 -13.13 11.14 -13.82
C THR A 37 -11.78 10.44 -14.04
N GLY A 38 -11.74 9.10 -14.02
CA GLY A 38 -10.51 8.35 -14.30
C GLY A 38 -9.48 8.31 -13.16
N LYS A 39 -9.86 8.58 -11.91
CA LYS A 39 -8.93 8.47 -10.75
C LYS A 39 -8.24 7.10 -10.64
N SER A 40 -8.98 6.02 -10.87
CA SER A 40 -8.42 4.67 -10.90
C SER A 40 -7.48 4.45 -12.10
N SER A 41 -7.76 5.09 -13.24
CA SER A 41 -6.87 5.09 -14.41
C SER A 41 -5.57 5.84 -14.15
N LEU A 42 -5.64 6.92 -13.36
CA LEU A 42 -4.48 7.68 -12.90
C LEU A 42 -3.60 6.81 -11.98
N ALA A 43 -4.20 6.13 -11.00
CA ALA A 43 -3.48 5.18 -10.13
C ALA A 43 -2.81 4.05 -10.93
N GLY A 44 -3.50 3.52 -11.96
CA GLY A 44 -2.92 2.51 -12.85
C GLY A 44 -1.75 3.02 -13.69
N THR A 45 -1.79 4.30 -14.10
CA THR A 45 -0.66 4.93 -14.81
C THR A 45 0.52 5.15 -13.88
N LEU A 46 0.28 5.60 -12.64
CA LEU A 46 1.32 5.75 -11.62
C LEU A 46 1.99 4.42 -11.26
N HIS A 47 1.21 3.34 -11.17
CA HIS A 47 1.76 2.00 -10.96
C HIS A 47 2.83 1.65 -12.00
N ASP A 48 2.54 1.86 -13.27
CA ASP A 48 3.48 1.53 -14.35
C ASP A 48 4.72 2.44 -14.33
N LEU A 49 4.53 3.72 -14.05
CA LEU A 49 5.63 4.67 -13.91
C LEU A 49 6.54 4.32 -12.73
N LEU A 50 5.98 4.06 -11.55
CA LEU A 50 6.75 3.74 -10.35
C LEU A 50 7.43 2.38 -10.44
N ARG A 51 6.83 1.41 -11.13
CA ARG A 51 7.49 0.13 -11.43
C ARG A 51 8.72 0.32 -12.30
N LEU A 52 8.69 1.24 -13.27
CA LEU A 52 9.88 1.56 -14.07
C LEU A 52 10.88 2.37 -13.24
N TRP A 53 10.39 3.28 -12.41
CA TRP A 53 11.20 4.17 -11.60
C TRP A 53 11.94 3.45 -10.47
N SER A 54 11.35 2.41 -9.88
CA SER A 54 12.00 1.59 -8.82
C SER A 54 13.28 0.89 -9.29
N HIS A 55 13.49 0.73 -10.61
CA HIS A 55 14.70 0.17 -11.19
C HIS A 55 15.78 1.20 -11.52
N VAL A 56 15.46 2.50 -11.52
CA VAL A 56 16.33 3.57 -12.05
C VAL A 56 16.56 4.69 -11.04
N GLY A 57 15.68 4.85 -10.05
CA GLY A 57 15.75 5.91 -9.05
C GLY A 57 16.89 5.73 -8.03
N PRO A 58 17.34 6.82 -7.38
CA PRO A 58 18.43 6.78 -6.40
C PRO A 58 18.07 6.07 -5.08
N ARG A 59 16.79 5.73 -4.87
CA ARG A 59 16.30 5.01 -3.69
C ARG A 59 15.34 3.89 -4.12
N PRO A 60 15.45 2.68 -3.55
CA PRO A 60 14.47 1.63 -3.78
C PRO A 60 13.15 2.04 -3.13
N HIS A 61 12.10 2.20 -3.94
CA HIS A 61 10.75 2.48 -3.46
C HIS A 61 9.91 1.20 -3.58
N LEU A 62 9.44 0.68 -2.44
CA LEU A 62 8.40 -0.34 -2.44
C LEU A 62 7.05 0.36 -2.57
N VAL A 63 6.29 0.01 -3.60
CA VAL A 63 4.96 0.61 -3.85
C VAL A 63 3.92 -0.50 -3.90
N ALA A 64 2.86 -0.32 -3.12
CA ALA A 64 1.70 -1.20 -3.14
C ALA A 64 0.45 -0.39 -3.54
N PHE A 65 -0.40 -1.00 -4.36
CA PHE A 65 -1.68 -0.42 -4.75
C PHE A 65 -2.81 -1.36 -4.33
N PHE A 66 -3.79 -0.84 -3.61
CA PHE A 66 -4.98 -1.57 -3.21
C PHE A 66 -6.23 -0.73 -3.48
N ASN A 67 -7.34 -1.42 -3.79
CA ASN A 67 -8.62 -0.79 -4.05
C ASN A 67 -9.52 -0.94 -2.81
N CYS A 68 -9.92 0.18 -2.22
CA CYS A 68 -10.88 0.23 -1.12
C CYS A 68 -12.31 0.39 -1.65
N ASN A 69 -12.93 -0.69 -2.15
CA ASN A 69 -14.34 -0.66 -2.55
C ASN A 69 -15.24 -1.06 -1.37
N GLN A 70 -16.04 -0.10 -0.92
CA GLN A 70 -17.32 -0.23 -0.18
C GLN A 70 -17.55 -1.55 0.59
N ILE A 71 -16.95 -1.70 1.77
CA ILE A 71 -17.36 -2.68 2.78
C ILE A 71 -17.40 -1.95 4.14
N ALA A 72 -18.35 -2.32 5.00
CA ALA A 72 -18.56 -1.75 6.33
C ALA A 72 -17.24 -1.56 7.11
N HIS A 73 -17.06 -0.37 7.67
CA HIS A 73 -15.80 0.20 8.14
C HIS A 73 -14.99 -0.63 9.16
N SER A 74 -15.60 -1.56 9.90
CA SER A 74 -14.90 -2.30 10.96
C SER A 74 -14.08 -3.50 10.44
N GLU A 75 -14.66 -4.33 9.58
CA GLU A 75 -13.99 -5.54 9.07
C GLU A 75 -12.88 -5.22 8.05
N TYR A 76 -12.92 -4.03 7.45
CA TYR A 76 -11.98 -3.63 6.41
C TYR A 76 -10.57 -3.39 6.95
N THR A 77 -10.43 -2.63 8.05
CA THR A 77 -9.11 -2.28 8.59
C THR A 77 -8.31 -3.53 8.95
N LYS A 78 -8.99 -4.50 9.57
CA LYS A 78 -8.41 -5.80 9.90
C LYS A 78 -7.93 -6.56 8.66
N ARG A 79 -8.80 -6.68 7.66
CA ARG A 79 -8.46 -7.34 6.39
C ARG A 79 -7.35 -6.63 5.64
N LEU A 80 -7.31 -5.31 5.68
CA LEU A 80 -6.27 -4.50 5.04
C LEU A 80 -4.90 -4.77 5.68
N ILE A 81 -4.81 -4.74 7.01
CA ILE A 81 -3.55 -5.02 7.72
C ILE A 81 -3.05 -6.44 7.42
N MET A 82 -3.94 -7.44 7.50
CA MET A 82 -3.57 -8.82 7.14
C MET A 82 -3.14 -8.95 5.68
N PHE A 83 -3.83 -8.26 4.77
CA PHE A 83 -3.48 -8.25 3.35
C PHE A 83 -2.10 -7.63 3.10
N ILE A 84 -1.77 -6.54 3.79
CA ILE A 84 -0.44 -5.92 3.71
C ILE A 84 0.61 -6.87 4.26
N ALA A 85 0.42 -7.44 5.45
CA ALA A 85 1.35 -8.39 6.06
C ALA A 85 1.61 -9.61 5.14
N HIS A 86 0.54 -10.21 4.61
CA HIS A 86 0.66 -11.31 3.65
C HIS A 86 1.41 -10.89 2.38
N SER A 87 1.11 -9.71 1.83
CA SER A 87 1.77 -9.22 0.60
C SER A 87 3.26 -8.96 0.83
N LEU A 88 3.63 -8.45 2.01
CA LEU A 88 5.03 -8.23 2.40
C LEU A 88 5.78 -9.55 2.58
N GLY A 89 5.17 -10.53 3.27
CA GLY A 89 5.80 -11.85 3.44
C GLY A 89 5.93 -12.65 2.15
N MET A 90 5.04 -12.43 1.18
CA MET A 90 5.18 -12.98 -0.18
C MET A 90 6.22 -12.26 -1.03
N PHE A 91 6.51 -11.00 -0.70
CA PHE A 91 7.50 -10.19 -1.42
C PHE A 91 8.93 -10.53 -0.99
N ASP A 92 9.17 -10.72 0.31
CA ASP A 92 10.47 -11.06 0.86
C ASP A 92 10.36 -12.16 1.92
N GLN A 93 11.16 -13.21 1.76
CA GLN A 93 11.11 -14.38 2.63
C GLN A 93 11.47 -14.05 4.09
N HIS A 94 12.43 -13.16 4.35
CA HIS A 94 12.82 -12.81 5.72
C HIS A 94 11.70 -12.04 6.42
N ILE A 95 11.01 -11.15 5.68
CA ILE A 95 9.81 -10.48 6.20
C ILE A 95 8.73 -11.53 6.50
N GLY A 96 8.52 -12.50 5.61
CA GLY A 96 7.56 -13.58 5.81
C GLY A 96 7.84 -14.42 7.05
N GLU A 97 9.11 -14.76 7.30
CA GLU A 97 9.55 -15.50 8.49
C GLU A 97 9.35 -14.68 9.77
N ALA A 98 9.65 -13.38 9.76
CA ALA A 98 9.42 -12.49 10.89
C ALA A 98 7.92 -12.37 11.23
N ILE A 99 7.06 -12.25 10.21
CA ILE A 99 5.60 -12.21 10.39
C ILE A 99 5.06 -13.56 10.89
N ALA A 100 5.57 -14.68 10.36
CA ALA A 100 5.19 -16.01 10.82
C ALA A 100 5.54 -16.21 12.30
N LYS A 101 6.74 -15.80 12.72
CA LYS A 101 7.17 -15.85 14.12
C LYS A 101 6.32 -14.97 15.04
N ALA A 102 5.91 -13.79 14.56
CA ALA A 102 4.94 -12.97 15.28
C ALA A 102 3.63 -13.76 15.46
N LEU A 103 3.09 -14.35 14.39
CA LEU A 103 1.86 -15.15 14.47
C LEU A 103 1.97 -16.37 15.39
N ASP A 104 3.12 -17.02 15.47
CA ASP A 104 3.36 -18.11 16.44
C ASP A 104 3.30 -17.61 17.89
N THR A 105 3.73 -16.37 18.14
CA THR A 105 3.74 -15.74 19.46
C THR A 105 2.35 -15.24 19.87
N LEU A 106 1.58 -14.67 18.92
CA LEU A 106 0.22 -14.19 19.16
C LEU A 106 -0.71 -14.53 17.99
N PRO A 107 -1.25 -15.76 17.93
CA PRO A 107 -2.18 -16.17 16.89
C PRO A 107 -3.46 -15.30 16.85
N ALA A 108 -3.84 -14.72 17.99
CA ALA A 108 -4.99 -13.85 18.13
C ALA A 108 -4.91 -12.56 17.29
N ALA A 109 -3.71 -12.15 16.85
CA ALA A 109 -3.51 -10.98 16.00
C ALA A 109 -4.31 -11.07 14.68
N ILE A 110 -4.57 -12.26 14.16
CA ILE A 110 -5.41 -12.47 12.96
C ILE A 110 -6.88 -12.14 13.24
N CYS A 111 -7.31 -12.31 14.49
CA CYS A 111 -8.72 -12.22 14.88
C CYS A 111 -9.09 -10.92 15.60
N MET A 112 -8.12 -10.04 15.89
CA MET A 112 -8.34 -8.79 16.62
C MET A 112 -9.49 -7.95 16.05
N PRO A 113 -10.32 -7.33 16.91
CA PRO A 113 -11.40 -6.45 16.48
C PRO A 113 -10.83 -5.14 15.91
N ALA A 114 -11.66 -4.41 15.16
CA ALA A 114 -11.28 -3.13 14.55
C ALA A 114 -10.77 -2.09 15.57
N SER A 115 -11.31 -2.12 16.79
CA SER A 115 -10.87 -1.28 17.92
C SER A 115 -9.41 -1.49 18.30
N GLU A 116 -8.83 -2.65 17.97
CA GLU A 116 -7.45 -3.03 18.24
C GLU A 116 -6.60 -3.06 16.97
N SER A 117 -7.08 -2.45 15.88
CA SER A 117 -6.36 -2.41 14.59
C SER A 117 -4.95 -1.83 14.69
N HIS A 118 -4.71 -0.88 15.60
CA HIS A 118 -3.36 -0.36 15.84
C HIS A 118 -2.43 -1.42 16.44
N ALA A 119 -2.92 -2.22 17.40
CA ALA A 119 -2.16 -3.32 17.98
C ALA A 119 -1.89 -4.41 16.92
N GLN A 120 -2.89 -4.71 16.08
CA GLN A 120 -2.73 -5.63 14.96
C GLN A 120 -1.68 -5.15 13.96
N PHE A 121 -1.72 -3.87 13.57
CA PHE A 121 -0.73 -3.27 12.67
C PHE A 121 0.68 -3.35 13.28
N ARG A 122 0.80 -2.96 14.55
CA ARG A 122 2.07 -2.98 15.26
C ARG A 122 2.67 -4.39 15.25
N PHE A 123 1.88 -5.40 15.59
CA PHE A 123 2.35 -6.76 15.75
C PHE A 123 2.60 -7.50 14.44
N LEU A 124 1.78 -7.27 13.40
CA LEU A 124 1.90 -7.98 12.12
C LEU A 124 2.77 -7.27 11.09
N ILE A 125 3.07 -5.98 11.27
CA ILE A 125 3.81 -5.19 10.29
C ILE A 125 4.97 -4.46 10.96
N GLN A 126 4.70 -3.60 11.94
CA GLN A 126 5.74 -2.73 12.49
C GLN A 126 6.87 -3.51 13.17
N GLU A 127 6.54 -4.36 14.15
CA GLU A 127 7.52 -5.13 14.91
C GLU A 127 8.31 -6.11 14.02
N PRO A 128 7.68 -6.90 13.13
CA PRO A 128 8.42 -7.75 12.19
C PRO A 128 9.43 -6.96 11.35
N LEU A 129 9.05 -5.78 10.84
CA LEU A 129 9.94 -4.97 10.02
C LEU A 129 11.06 -4.29 10.82
N GLU A 130 10.85 -4.00 12.11
CA GLU A 130 11.88 -3.46 13.01
C GLU A 130 12.90 -4.52 13.46
N THR A 131 12.57 -5.81 13.33
CA THR A 131 13.45 -6.93 13.74
C THR A 131 14.39 -7.43 12.64
N LEU A 132 14.30 -6.89 11.43
CA LEU A 132 15.12 -7.22 10.27
C LEU A 132 16.37 -6.34 10.20
#